data_AF-A0A537CBI9-F1
#
_entry.id   AF-A0A537CBI9-F1
#
_cell.length_a   1.000
_cell.length_b   1.000
_cell.length_c   1.000
_cell.angle_alpha   90.00
_cell.angle_beta   90.00
_cell.angle_gamma   90.00
#
_symmetry.space_group_name_H-M   'P 1'
#
loop_
_entity.id
_entity.type
_entity.pdbx_description
1 polymer ?
#
loop_
_entity_poly.entity_id
_entity_poly.type
_entity_poly.pdbx_seq_one_letter_code
_entity_poly.pdbx_strand_id
1 'polypeptide(L)' 'MTKLGILGLGKMGSAFALNLLSKGHEVHVYNRSKDRLRELVAKGAVAHPSPYELGKSLDVVLTSLTDQDVV' A
#
# COMPACT_ATOMS: atom_id res chain seq x y z
N MET A 1 -15.00 1.01 9.68
CA MET A 1 -13.80 0.14 9.62
C MET A 1 -12.70 0.98 8.99
N THR A 2 -11.57 1.14 9.66
CA THR A 2 -10.51 2.08 9.24
C THR A 2 -9.81 1.58 7.99
N LYS A 3 -9.77 2.40 6.94
CA LYS A 3 -9.12 2.06 5.67
C LYS A 3 -7.66 2.50 5.68
N LEU A 4 -6.76 1.53 5.48
CA LEU A 4 -5.32 1.72 5.61
C LEU A 4 -4.64 1.74 4.25
N GLY A 5 -3.73 2.68 4.05
CA GLY A 5 -2.91 2.83 2.85
C GLY A 5 -1.43 2.59 3.09
N ILE A 6 -0.76 2.00 2.10
CA ILE A 6 0.69 1.93 2.05
C ILE A 6 1.20 2.50 0.73
N LEU A 7 2.01 3.54 0.82
CA LEU A 7 2.79 4.09 -0.29
C LEU A 7 4.22 3.56 -0.21
N GLY A 8 4.63 2.85 -1.26
CA GLY A 8 5.96 2.24 -1.34
C GLY A 8 5.96 0.78 -0.91
N LEU A 9 6.21 -0.09 -1.87
CA LEU A 9 6.18 -1.55 -1.69
C LEU A 9 7.57 -2.17 -1.79
N GLY A 10 8.53 -1.54 -1.11
CA GLY A 10 9.85 -2.16 -0.85
C GLY A 10 9.73 -3.35 0.10
N LYS A 11 10.87 -3.82 0.63
CA LYS A 11 10.89 -4.93 1.61
C LYS A 11 9.99 -4.63 2.83
N MET A 12 10.11 -3.43 3.39
CA MET A 12 9.38 -3.05 4.60
C MET A 12 7.89 -2.77 4.33
N GLY A 13 7.58 -1.90 3.36
CA GLY A 13 6.19 -1.59 2.99
C GLY A 13 5.38 -2.84 2.60
N SER A 14 5.99 -3.78 1.89
CA SER A 14 5.33 -5.06 1.58
C SER A 14 5.07 -5.91 2.83
N ALA A 15 6.00 -5.96 3.79
CA ALA A 15 5.80 -6.66 5.05
C ALA A 15 4.66 -6.06 5.88
N PHE A 16 4.53 -4.73 5.91
CA PHE A 16 3.39 -4.06 6.54
C PHE A 16 2.07 -4.45 5.88
N ALA A 17 2.00 -4.41 4.54
CA ALA A 17 0.79 -4.75 3.81
C ALA A 17 0.34 -6.19 4.12
N LEU A 18 1.28 -7.14 4.06
CA LEU A 18 1.01 -8.55 4.35
C LEU A 18 0.53 -8.78 5.79
N ASN A 19 1.17 -8.14 6.76
CA ASN A 19 0.79 -8.28 8.16
C ASN A 19 -0.58 -7.66 8.47
N LEU A 20 -0.94 -6.57 7.81
CA LEU A 20 -2.26 -5.96 7.98
C LEU A 20 -3.35 -6.81 7.30
N LEU A 21 -3.09 -7.32 6.10
CA LEU A 21 -3.98 -8.25 5.40
C LEU A 21 -4.21 -9.53 6.22
N SER A 22 -3.17 -10.11 6.82
CA SER A 22 -3.30 -11.34 7.63
C SER A 22 -4.15 -11.14 8.89
N LYS A 23 -4.29 -9.89 9.36
CA LYS A 23 -5.17 -9.50 10.47
C LYS A 23 -6.59 -9.11 10.02
N GLY A 24 -6.89 -9.23 8.73
CA GLY A 24 -8.22 -8.95 8.18
C GLY A 24 -8.50 -7.46 7.94
N HIS A 25 -7.48 -6.61 7.90
CA HIS A 25 -7.67 -5.22 7.52
C HIS A 25 -7.81 -5.07 5.99
N GLU A 26 -8.63 -4.11 5.56
CA GLU A 26 -8.65 -3.66 4.18
C GLU A 26 -7.40 -2.81 3.93
N VAL A 27 -6.51 -3.28 3.04
CA VAL A 27 -5.23 -2.64 2.75
C VAL A 27 -5.21 -2.16 1.32
N HIS A 28 -5.05 -0.86 1.16
CA HIS A 28 -4.86 -0.21 -0.12
C HIS A 28 -3.39 0.09 -0.34
N VAL A 29 -2.90 -0.09 -1.56
CA VAL A 29 -1.47 -0.01 -1.86
C VAL A 29 -1.17 0.76 -3.14
N TYR A 30 -0.03 1.43 -3.15
CA TYR A 30 0.54 2.02 -4.35
C TYR A 30 2.06 1.84 -4.39
N ASN A 31 2.58 1.61 -5.59
CA ASN A 31 4.01 1.60 -5.87
C ASN A 31 4.26 1.96 -7.34
N ARG A 32 5.40 2.58 -7.65
CA ARG A 32 5.80 2.89 -9.04
C ARG A 32 5.92 1.63 -9.91
N SER A 33 6.54 0.58 -9.38
CA SER A 33 6.72 -0.69 -10.10
C SER A 33 5.51 -1.60 -9.91
N LYS A 34 4.89 -2.00 -11.04
CA LYS A 34 3.66 -2.80 -11.07
C LYS A 34 3.84 -4.24 -10.57
N ASP A 35 5.05 -4.80 -10.61
CA ASP A 35 5.30 -6.19 -10.21
C ASP A 35 4.96 -6.44 -8.74
N ARG A 36 5.36 -5.51 -7.87
CA ARG A 36 5.06 -5.57 -6.43
C ARG A 36 3.58 -5.45 -6.11
N LEU A 37 2.85 -4.66 -6.90
CA LEU A 37 1.41 -4.54 -6.76
C LEU A 37 0.72 -5.88 -7.05
N ARG A 38 1.14 -6.58 -8.11
CA ARG A 38 0.55 -7.88 -8.48
C ARG A 38 0.65 -8.92 -7.35
N GLU A 39 1.81 -9.00 -6.69
CA GLU A 39 2.04 -9.93 -5.57
C GLU A 39 1.09 -9.66 -4.39
N LEU A 40 0.83 -8.39 -4.06
CA LEU A 40 -0.03 -8.02 -2.94
C LEU A 40 -1.52 -8.08 -3.29
N VAL A 41 -1.89 -7.72 -4.52
CA VAL A 41 -3.28 -7.85 -5.01
C VAL A 41 -3.71 -9.32 -5.01
N ALA A 42 -2.82 -10.23 -5.42
CA ALA A 42 -3.08 -11.66 -5.34
C ALA A 42 -3.36 -12.16 -3.90
N LYS A 43 -2.97 -11.37 -2.89
CA LYS A 43 -3.20 -11.64 -1.46
C LYS A 43 -4.34 -10.82 -0.86
N GLY A 44 -5.09 -10.08 -1.68
CA GLY A 44 -6.25 -9.31 -1.26
C GLY A 44 -6.02 -7.81 -1.05
N ALA A 45 -4.85 -7.27 -1.39
CA ALA A 45 -4.66 -5.82 -1.38
C ALA A 45 -5.42 -5.14 -2.52
N VAL A 46 -5.83 -3.89 -2.31
CA VAL A 46 -6.45 -3.05 -3.33
C VAL A 46 -5.41 -2.09 -3.90
N ALA A 47 -4.99 -2.32 -5.15
CA ALA A 47 -4.03 -1.44 -5.81
C ALA A 47 -4.70 -0.18 -6.39
N HIS A 48 -4.03 0.96 -6.22
CA HIS A 48 -4.45 2.24 -6.80
C HIS A 48 -3.51 2.70 -7.93
N PRO A 49 -3.99 3.51 -8.89
CA PRO A 49 -3.18 3.97 -10.01
C PRO A 49 -2.23 5.13 -9.65
N SER A 50 -2.49 5.84 -8.55
CA SER A 50 -1.66 6.96 -8.08
C SER A 50 -1.78 7.15 -6.55
N PRO A 51 -0.83 7.84 -5.91
CA PRO A 51 -0.96 8.23 -4.50
C PRO A 51 -2.19 9.11 -4.24
N TYR A 52 -2.56 9.94 -5.22
CA TYR A 52 -3.73 10.82 -5.15
C TYR A 52 -5.05 10.04 -5.07
N GLU A 53 -5.24 9.04 -5.95
CA GLU A 53 -6.44 8.18 -5.90
C GLU A 53 -6.49 7.32 -4.63
N LEU A 54 -5.31 6.87 -4.17
CA LEU A 54 -5.19 6.18 -2.89
C LEU A 54 -5.64 7.09 -1.73
N GLY A 55 -5.15 8.33 -1.66
CA GLY A 55 -5.48 9.26 -0.59
C GLY A 55 -6.95 9.64 -0.48
N LYS A 56 -7.71 9.63 -1.58
CA LYS A 56 -9.17 9.89 -1.55
C LYS A 56 -9.97 8.87 -0.75
N SER A 57 -9.44 7.67 -0.61
CA SER A 57 -10.20 6.50 -0.16
C SER A 57 -9.89 6.08 1.28
N LEU A 58 -9.00 6.78 1.99
CA LEU A 58 -8.36 6.26 3.20
C LEU A 58 -8.40 7.19 4.41
N ASP A 59 -8.38 6.58 5.59
CA ASP A 59 -8.29 7.28 6.86
C ASP A 59 -6.83 7.48 7.31
N VAL A 60 -5.96 6.52 6.99
CA VAL A 60 -4.54 6.53 7.40
C VAL A 60 -3.65 6.06 6.25
N VAL A 61 -2.54 6.77 6.02
CA VAL A 61 -1.53 6.41 5.02
C VAL A 61 -0.17 6.25 5.69
N LEU A 62 0.46 5.10 5.44
CA LEU A 62 1.83 4.77 5.83
C LEU A 62 2.74 4.90 4.61
N THR A 63 3.84 5.64 4.72
CA THR A 63 4.83 5.78 3.65
C THR A 63 6.10 5.01 4.00
N SER A 64 6.57 4.16 3.09
CA SER A 64 7.82 3.41 3.24
C SER A 64 8.62 3.49 1.94
N LEU A 65 9.42 4.54 1.80
CA LEU A 65 10.12 4.90 0.57
C LEU A 65 11.63 4.97 0.78
N THR A 66 12.39 5.19 -0.30
CA THR A 66 13.86 5.27 -0.24
C THR A 66 14.35 6.53 0.46
N ASP A 67 13.65 7.64 0.25
CA ASP A 67 13.97 8.96 0.76
C ASP A 67 12.71 9.84 0.72
N GLN A 68 12.85 11.09 1.17
CA GLN A 68 11.77 12.06 1.34
C GLN A 68 11.33 12.75 0.03
N ASP A 69 12.12 12.67 -1.05
CA ASP A 69 11.88 13.40 -2.30
C ASP A 69 11.09 12.56 -3.33
N VAL A 70 10.65 11.36 -2.93
CA VAL A 70 10.03 10.34 -3.80
C VAL A 70 8.52 10.53 -4.01
N VAL A 71 7.85 11.37 -3.18
CA VAL A 71 6.39 11.58 -3.20
C VAL A 71 6.03 12.98 -3.67
#